data_AF-A0A7S1L8J4-F1
#
_entry.id   AF-A0A7S1L8J4-F1
#
_cell.length_a   1.000
_cell.length_b   1.000
_cell.length_c   1.000
_cell.angle_alpha   90.00
_cell.angle_beta   90.00
_cell.angle_gamma   90.00
#
_symmetry.space_group_name_H-M   'P 1'
#
loop_
_entity.id
_entity.type
_entity.pdbx_description
1 polymer ?
#
loop_
_entity_poly.entity_id
_entity_poly.type
_entity_poly.pdbx_seq_one_letter_code
_entity_poly.pdbx_strand_id
1 'polypeptide(L)'
;LIVLEEKGAADVPERVFISLEEDAPEWYRKINPAETVPTLVVDGEPTLFESAFIAEYFDRIFGTPDQLFPAVAEVRAAIREFQDLGGNVIGALYGLLFSKTPEEARPKAEAAVKELEAALAARTAANGGPYFLGTQFS
;
A
#
# COMPACT_ATOMS: atom_id res chain seq x y z
N LEU A 1 6.99 -4.93 -3.28
CA LEU A 1 8.22 -5.61 -2.79
C LEU A 1 7.92 -6.50 -1.59
N ILE A 2 7.37 -5.97 -0.49
CA ILE A 2 7.01 -6.79 0.70
C ILE A 2 6.23 -8.04 0.33
N VAL A 3 5.15 -7.93 -0.45
CA VAL A 3 4.38 -9.11 -0.90
C VAL A 3 5.25 -10.14 -1.62
N LEU A 4 6.18 -9.73 -2.49
CA LEU A 4 7.05 -10.67 -3.19
C LEU A 4 8.03 -11.38 -2.24
N GLU A 5 8.54 -10.68 -1.23
CA GLU A 5 9.38 -11.28 -0.17
C GLU A 5 8.58 -12.32 0.63
N GLU A 6 7.37 -11.97 1.08
CA GLU A 6 6.48 -12.88 1.79
C GLU A 6 6.12 -14.13 0.97
N LYS A 7 6.15 -14.03 -0.37
CA LYS A 7 5.90 -15.16 -1.28
C LYS A 7 7.17 -15.85 -1.78
N GLY A 8 8.36 -15.46 -1.32
CA GLY A 8 9.62 -16.03 -1.81
C GLY A 8 9.86 -15.80 -3.32
N ALA A 9 9.26 -14.74 -3.87
CA ALA A 9 9.26 -14.39 -5.29
C ALA A 9 10.00 -13.05 -5.57
N ALA A 10 10.84 -12.60 -4.63
CA ALA A 10 11.54 -11.32 -4.70
C ALA A 10 12.43 -11.15 -5.94
N ASP A 11 12.96 -12.25 -6.46
CA ASP A 11 13.87 -12.30 -7.62
C ASP A 11 13.13 -12.51 -8.95
N VAL A 12 11.80 -12.64 -8.94
CA VAL A 12 11.02 -12.92 -10.14
C VAL A 12 10.94 -11.71 -11.09
N PRO A 13 10.53 -10.49 -10.63
CA PRO A 13 10.46 -9.35 -11.53
C PRO A 13 11.84 -8.71 -11.74
N GLU A 14 12.12 -8.33 -12.99
CA GLU A 14 13.18 -7.37 -13.28
C GLU A 14 12.86 -6.02 -12.63
N ARG A 15 13.86 -5.43 -11.97
CA ARG A 15 13.72 -4.14 -11.28
C ARG A 15 14.36 -3.04 -12.12
N VAL A 16 13.54 -2.10 -12.56
CA VAL A 16 13.99 -0.88 -13.24
C VAL A 16 13.83 0.31 -12.30
N PHE A 17 14.92 1.02 -12.04
CA PHE A 17 14.91 2.20 -11.18
C PHE A 17 14.54 3.45 -11.99
N ILE A 18 13.57 4.20 -11.49
CA ILE A 18 13.07 5.43 -12.10
C ILE A 18 13.42 6.60 -11.18
N SER A 19 14.01 7.66 -11.73
CA SER A 19 14.21 8.91 -11.00
C SER A 19 12.86 9.54 -10.65
N LEU A 20 12.74 10.06 -9.43
CA LEU A 20 11.55 10.80 -8.97
C LEU A 20 11.68 12.32 -9.19
N GLU A 21 12.81 12.76 -9.75
CA GLU A 21 13.11 14.15 -10.04
C GLU A 21 12.69 14.53 -11.48
N GLU A 22 12.95 15.77 -11.88
CA GLU A 22 12.61 16.29 -13.20
C GLU A 22 13.20 15.48 -14.37
N ASP A 23 14.30 14.74 -14.12
CA ASP A 23 15.00 13.91 -15.09
C ASP A 23 14.42 12.49 -15.28
N ALA A 24 13.22 12.23 -14.75
CA ALA A 24 12.48 10.99 -15.00
C ALA A 24 12.41 10.68 -16.53
N PRO A 25 12.84 9.48 -16.97
CA PRO A 25 12.98 9.17 -18.40
C PRO A 25 11.66 9.32 -19.18
N GLU A 26 11.72 9.95 -20.37
CA GLU A 26 10.54 10.17 -21.20
C GLU A 26 9.78 8.88 -21.56
N TRP A 27 10.50 7.76 -21.73
CA TRP A 27 9.87 6.48 -22.04
C TRP A 27 8.97 6.01 -20.89
N TYR A 28 9.32 6.32 -19.64
CA TYR A 28 8.52 5.93 -18.49
C TYR A 28 7.21 6.72 -18.43
N ARG A 29 7.27 8.04 -18.70
CA ARG A 29 6.09 8.90 -18.77
C ARG A 29 5.08 8.45 -19.83
N LYS A 30 5.57 7.83 -20.91
CA LYS A 30 4.70 7.22 -21.94
C LYS A 30 4.00 5.96 -21.44
N ILE A 31 4.62 5.20 -20.52
CA ILE A 31 4.05 3.99 -19.93
C ILE A 31 3.09 4.36 -18.79
N ASN A 32 3.50 5.24 -17.87
CA ASN A 32 2.67 5.77 -16.79
C ASN A 32 2.54 7.29 -16.89
N PRO A 33 1.49 7.80 -17.55
CA PRO A 33 1.23 9.24 -17.66
C PRO A 33 0.96 9.95 -16.33
N ALA A 34 0.66 9.21 -15.25
CA ALA A 34 0.50 9.79 -13.92
C ALA A 34 1.85 10.16 -13.28
N GLU A 35 2.98 9.78 -13.89
CA GLU A 35 4.34 10.06 -13.40
C GLU A 35 4.58 9.58 -11.95
N THR A 36 3.93 8.48 -11.56
CA THR A 36 4.05 7.86 -10.22
C THR A 36 4.67 6.48 -10.29
N VAL A 37 5.41 6.08 -9.27
CA VAL A 37 5.86 4.70 -9.07
C VAL A 37 5.04 4.03 -7.97
N PRO A 38 4.86 2.70 -7.99
CA PRO A 38 5.37 1.73 -8.96
C PRO A 38 4.48 1.53 -10.20
N THR A 39 5.06 0.95 -11.25
CA THR A 39 4.36 0.42 -12.44
C THR A 39 4.81 -1.01 -12.68
N LEU A 40 3.88 -1.91 -13.01
CA LEU A 40 4.18 -3.29 -13.36
C LEU A 40 3.83 -3.55 -14.82
N VAL A 41 4.82 -3.98 -15.60
CA VAL A 41 4.66 -4.43 -16.99
C VAL A 41 4.76 -5.95 -17.01
N VAL A 42 3.79 -6.60 -17.65
CA VAL A 42 3.75 -8.05 -17.83
C VAL A 42 3.55 -8.31 -19.32
N ASP A 43 4.42 -9.13 -19.90
CA ASP A 43 4.41 -9.41 -21.33
C ASP A 43 3.06 -9.97 -21.79
N GLY A 44 2.45 -9.31 -22.77
CA GLY A 44 1.15 -9.71 -23.33
C GLY A 44 -0.07 -9.29 -22.50
N GLU A 45 0.12 -8.64 -21.35
CA GLU A 45 -0.95 -8.20 -20.47
C GLU A 45 -1.02 -6.66 -20.36
N PRO A 46 -2.16 -6.09 -19.96
CA PRO A 46 -2.26 -4.68 -19.64
C PRO A 46 -1.27 -4.26 -18.54
N THR A 47 -0.64 -3.08 -18.69
CA THR A 47 0.20 -2.49 -17.65
C THR A 47 -0.63 -2.19 -16.39
N LEU A 48 -0.08 -2.52 -15.23
CA LEU A 48 -0.72 -2.32 -13.94
C LEU A 48 -0.08 -1.12 -13.21
N PHE A 49 -0.95 -0.34 -12.58
CA PHE A 49 -0.62 0.83 -11.77
C PHE A 49 -1.19 0.65 -10.36
N GLU A 50 -0.97 1.62 -9.49
CA GLU A 50 -1.36 1.60 -8.07
C GLU A 50 -0.66 0.51 -7.26
N SER A 51 0.12 0.93 -6.26
CA SER A 51 0.91 -0.01 -5.45
C SER A 51 0.07 -1.10 -4.79
N ALA A 52 -1.14 -0.77 -4.33
CA ALA A 52 -2.07 -1.71 -3.70
C ALA A 52 -2.60 -2.76 -4.69
N PHE A 53 -2.89 -2.37 -5.93
CA PHE A 53 -3.38 -3.31 -6.95
C PHE A 53 -2.26 -4.22 -7.44
N ILE A 54 -1.05 -3.69 -7.61
CA ILE A 54 0.14 -4.47 -7.94
C ILE A 54 0.48 -5.45 -6.81
N ALA A 55 0.35 -5.04 -5.55
CA ALA A 55 0.53 -5.92 -4.40
C ALA A 55 -0.50 -7.06 -4.39
N GLU A 56 -1.78 -6.76 -4.62
CA GLU A 56 -2.83 -7.80 -4.74
C GLU A 56 -2.59 -8.73 -5.94
N TYR A 57 -2.11 -8.21 -7.08
CA TYR A 57 -1.77 -9.02 -8.25
C TYR A 57 -0.67 -10.04 -7.92
N PHE A 58 0.41 -9.60 -7.27
CA PHE A 58 1.48 -10.52 -6.83
C PHE A 58 1.00 -11.54 -5.81
N ASP A 59 0.20 -11.13 -4.83
CA ASP A 59 -0.36 -12.05 -3.82
C ASP A 59 -1.25 -13.13 -4.47
N ARG A 60 -2.02 -12.76 -5.51
CA ARG A 60 -2.85 -13.72 -6.24
C ARG A 60 -2.03 -14.74 -7.03
N ILE A 61 -0.95 -14.30 -7.69
CA ILE A 61 -0.16 -15.18 -8.57
C ILE A 61 0.77 -16.10 -7.76
N PHE A 62 1.38 -15.59 -6.70
CA PHE A 62 2.39 -16.32 -5.94
C PHE A 62 1.88 -16.87 -4.60
N GLY A 63 0.72 -16.42 -4.12
CA GLY A 63 0.20 -16.73 -2.78
C GLY A 63 -0.86 -17.83 -2.72
N THR A 64 -0.99 -18.73 -3.69
CA THR A 64 -1.93 -19.87 -3.55
C THR A 64 -1.22 -21.06 -2.88
N PRO A 65 -1.76 -21.66 -1.79
CA PRO A 65 -3.04 -21.36 -1.14
C PRO A 65 -3.00 -20.25 -0.07
N ASP A 66 -1.82 -19.84 0.40
CA ASP A 66 -1.65 -18.94 1.54
C ASP A 66 -1.63 -17.46 1.13
N GLN A 67 -2.79 -16.86 0.85
CA GLN A 67 -2.91 -15.46 0.42
C GLN A 67 -2.79 -14.48 1.59
N LEU A 68 -2.05 -13.38 1.40
CA LEU A 68 -2.00 -12.27 2.37
C LEU A 68 -3.35 -11.54 2.42
N PHE A 69 -4.00 -11.37 1.26
CA PHE A 69 -5.27 -10.69 1.15
C PHE A 69 -6.42 -11.69 0.95
N PRO A 70 -7.14 -12.09 2.01
CA PRO A 70 -8.05 -13.23 1.95
C PRO A 70 -9.20 -13.05 0.96
N ALA A 71 -9.76 -14.16 0.46
CA ALA A 71 -10.88 -14.13 -0.48
C ALA A 71 -12.25 -13.79 0.17
N VAL A 72 -12.36 -13.87 1.50
CA VAL A 72 -13.61 -13.63 2.25
C VAL A 72 -14.03 -12.16 2.12
N ALA A 73 -15.20 -11.91 1.55
CA ALA A 73 -15.64 -10.57 1.12
C ALA A 73 -15.68 -9.55 2.27
N GLU A 74 -16.21 -9.94 3.42
CA GLU A 74 -16.33 -9.10 4.62
C GLU A 74 -14.96 -8.72 5.17
N VAL A 75 -14.01 -9.66 5.14
CA VAL A 75 -12.63 -9.43 5.57
C VAL A 75 -11.92 -8.48 4.59
N ARG A 76 -12.14 -8.64 3.28
CA ARG A 76 -11.59 -7.72 2.27
C ARG A 76 -12.11 -6.31 2.44
N ALA A 77 -13.41 -6.14 2.68
CA ALA A 77 -14.01 -4.84 2.94
C ALA A 77 -13.37 -4.17 4.17
N ALA A 78 -13.20 -4.92 5.26
CA ALA A 78 -12.53 -4.45 6.46
C ALA A 78 -11.07 -4.00 6.23
N ILE A 79 -10.30 -4.77 5.46
CA ILE A 79 -8.91 -4.42 5.13
C ILE A 79 -8.87 -3.17 4.24
N ARG A 80 -9.76 -3.04 3.25
CA ARG A 80 -9.81 -1.85 2.39
C ARG A 80 -10.15 -0.59 3.19
N GLU A 81 -11.13 -0.68 4.08
CA GLU A 81 -11.45 0.43 5.00
C GLU A 81 -10.23 0.83 5.84
N PHE A 82 -9.46 -0.14 6.33
CA PHE A 82 -8.22 0.13 7.07
C PHE A 82 -7.10 0.71 6.20
N GLN A 83 -6.97 0.25 4.94
CA GLN A 83 -6.04 0.83 3.97
C GLN A 83 -6.38 2.29 3.66
N ASP A 84 -7.67 2.64 3.55
CA ASP A 84 -8.12 4.00 3.32
C ASP A 84 -7.74 4.92 4.50
N LEU A 85 -7.88 4.45 5.74
CA LEU A 85 -7.38 5.16 6.93
C LEU A 85 -5.85 5.36 6.86
N GLY A 86 -5.11 4.35 6.41
CA GLY A 86 -3.67 4.46 6.18
C GLY A 86 -3.33 5.55 5.16
N GLY A 87 -4.08 5.63 4.06
CA GLY A 87 -3.96 6.70 3.06
C GLY A 87 -4.20 8.10 3.66
N ASN A 88 -5.21 8.23 4.53
CA ASN A 88 -5.49 9.49 5.23
C ASN A 88 -4.33 9.90 6.15
N VAL A 89 -3.75 8.95 6.89
CA VAL A 89 -2.57 9.19 7.73
C VAL A 89 -1.39 9.67 6.88
N ILE A 90 -1.10 8.98 5.78
CA ILE A 90 -0.01 9.38 4.86
C ILE A 90 -0.25 10.81 4.37
N GLY A 91 -1.43 11.11 3.84
CA GLY A 91 -1.76 12.45 3.35
C GLY A 91 -1.64 13.54 4.43
N ALA A 92 -2.10 13.26 5.65
CA ALA A 92 -2.00 14.21 6.76
C ALA A 92 -0.55 14.42 7.24
N LEU A 93 0.26 13.37 7.28
CA LEU A 93 1.67 13.46 7.66
C LEU A 93 2.51 14.18 6.60
N TYR A 94 2.28 13.92 5.31
CA TYR A 94 2.89 14.71 4.23
C TYR A 94 2.48 16.18 4.31
N GLY A 95 1.19 16.45 4.56
CA GLY A 95 0.68 17.80 4.78
C GLY A 95 1.37 18.52 5.94
N LEU A 96 1.66 17.81 7.04
CA LEU A 96 2.42 18.34 8.16
C LEU A 96 3.90 18.56 7.80
N LEU A 97 4.56 17.57 7.19
CA LEU A 97 5.98 17.58 6.86
C LEU A 97 6.36 18.74 5.94
N PHE A 98 5.51 19.05 4.97
CA PHE A 98 5.73 20.12 3.99
C PHE A 98 4.99 21.43 4.34
N SER A 99 4.36 21.51 5.52
CA SER A 99 3.63 22.71 5.93
C SER A 99 4.56 23.89 6.22
N LYS A 100 4.12 25.09 5.82
CA LYS A 100 4.72 26.36 6.29
C LYS A 100 4.18 26.78 7.67
N THR A 101 3.08 26.18 8.12
CA THR A 101 2.47 26.38 9.45
C THR A 101 2.25 25.03 10.16
N PRO A 102 3.33 24.38 10.66
CA PRO A 102 3.23 23.04 11.25
C PRO A 102 2.28 22.95 12.45
N GLU A 103 2.19 24.00 13.27
CA GLU A 103 1.30 24.01 14.44
C GLU A 103 -0.19 23.97 14.08
N GLU A 104 -0.56 24.48 12.89
CA GLU A 104 -1.93 24.38 12.38
C GLU A 104 -2.21 23.03 11.71
N ALA A 105 -1.18 22.40 11.12
CA ALA A 105 -1.31 21.11 10.43
C ALA A 105 -1.24 19.91 11.39
N ARG A 106 -0.53 20.05 12.52
CA ARG A 106 -0.31 18.99 13.51
C ARG A 106 -1.60 18.34 14.02
N PRO A 107 -2.65 19.09 14.41
CA PRO A 107 -3.89 18.49 14.90
C PRO A 107 -4.55 17.54 13.90
N LYS A 108 -4.45 17.83 12.59
CA LYS A 108 -5.00 16.97 11.53
C LYS A 108 -4.24 15.65 11.44
N ALA A 109 -2.91 15.70 11.52
CA ALA A 109 -2.06 14.50 11.52
C ALA A 109 -2.32 13.63 12.77
N GLU A 110 -2.38 14.24 13.95
CA GLU A 110 -2.68 13.55 15.20
C GLU A 110 -4.06 12.89 15.18
N ALA A 111 -5.07 13.59 14.64
CA ALA A 111 -6.42 13.04 14.49
C ALA A 111 -6.43 11.80 13.56
N ALA A 112 -5.76 11.88 12.40
CA ALA A 112 -5.69 10.76 11.46
C ALA A 112 -4.98 9.54 12.08
N VAL A 113 -3.85 9.76 12.77
CA VAL A 113 -3.12 8.68 13.46
C VAL A 113 -3.99 8.04 14.54
N LYS A 114 -4.66 8.85 15.37
CA LYS A 114 -5.54 8.36 16.43
C LYS A 114 -6.71 7.54 15.88
N GLU A 115 -7.27 7.93 14.74
CA GLU A 115 -8.33 7.18 14.07
C GLU A 115 -7.84 5.80 13.59
N LEU A 116 -6.68 5.75 12.93
CA LEU A 116 -6.05 4.50 12.50
C LEU A 116 -5.73 3.58 13.70
N GLU A 117 -5.16 4.13 14.77
CA GLU A 117 -4.85 3.41 16.00
C GLU A 117 -6.11 2.84 16.66
N ALA A 118 -7.20 3.61 16.71
CA ALA A 118 -8.47 3.16 17.25
C ALA A 118 -9.06 2.00 16.41
N ALA A 119 -8.99 2.09 15.08
CA ALA A 119 -9.42 1.02 14.18
C ALA A 119 -8.58 -0.26 14.39
N LEU A 120 -7.26 -0.14 14.52
CA LEU A 120 -6.38 -1.27 14.79
C LEU A 120 -6.63 -1.88 16.18
N ALA A 121 -6.82 -1.05 17.22
CA ALA A 121 -7.12 -1.50 18.57
C ALA A 121 -8.44 -2.27 18.63
N ALA A 122 -9.48 -1.79 17.93
CA ALA A 122 -10.77 -2.50 17.87
C ALA A 122 -10.65 -3.88 17.22
N ARG A 123 -9.84 -3.99 16.15
CA ARG A 123 -9.60 -5.24 15.42
C ARG A 123 -8.76 -6.22 16.23
N THR A 124 -7.67 -5.75 16.82
CA THR A 124 -6.77 -6.58 17.65
C THR A 124 -7.44 -7.06 18.93
N ALA A 125 -8.34 -6.27 19.52
CA ALA A 125 -9.17 -6.71 20.65
C ALA A 125 -10.14 -7.84 20.28
N ALA A 126 -10.64 -7.85 19.04
CA ALA A 126 -11.57 -8.88 18.55
C ALA A 126 -10.86 -10.16 18.09
N ASN A 127 -9.71 -10.04 17.43
CA ASN A 127 -9.06 -11.14 16.69
C ASN A 127 -7.73 -11.62 17.31
N GLY A 128 -7.25 -10.96 18.36
CA GLY A 128 -5.86 -11.05 18.80
C GLY A 128 -4.96 -10.10 18.00
N GLY A 129 -3.78 -9.79 18.52
CA GLY A 129 -2.76 -8.99 17.84
C GLY A 129 -1.52 -9.82 17.50
N PRO A 130 -0.46 -9.20 16.94
CA PRO A 130 -0.28 -7.76 16.78
C PRO A 130 -0.77 -7.18 15.44
N TYR A 131 -1.20 -8.01 14.49
CA TYR A 131 -1.61 -7.57 13.15
C TYR A 131 -3.12 -7.35 13.04
N PHE A 132 -3.55 -6.72 11.95
CA PHE A 132 -4.95 -6.36 11.71
C PHE A 132 -5.90 -7.58 11.73
N LEU A 133 -5.45 -8.72 11.21
CA LEU A 133 -6.22 -9.97 11.16
C LEU A 133 -5.84 -10.97 12.27
N GLY A 134 -5.10 -10.55 13.30
CA GLY A 134 -4.68 -11.46 14.37
C GLY A 134 -3.16 -11.58 14.48
N THR A 135 -2.67 -12.82 14.58
CA THR A 135 -1.25 -13.13 14.68
C THR A 135 -0.54 -13.27 13.34
N GLN A 136 -1.27 -13.19 12.23
CA GLN A 136 -0.74 -13.39 10.88
C GLN A 136 -0.62 -12.06 10.14
N PHE A 137 0.46 -11.93 9.36
CA PHE A 137 0.65 -10.82 8.44
C PHE A 137 -0.29 -10.97 7.23
N SER A 138 -0.85 -9.85 6.77
CA SER A 138 -1.88 -9.78 5.72
C SER A 138 -1.77 -8.48 4.93
#